data_AF-A0A402CAK1-F1
#
_entry.id   AF-A0A402CAK1-F1
#
_cell.length_a   1.000
_cell.length_b   1.000
_cell.length_c   1.000
_cell.angle_alpha   90.00
_cell.angle_beta   90.00
_cell.angle_gamma   90.00
#
_symmetry.space_group_name_H-M   'P 1'
#
loop_
_entity.id
_entity.type
_entity.pdbx_description
1 polymer ?
#
loop_
_entity_poly.entity_id
_entity_poly.type
_entity_poly.pdbx_seq_one_letter_code
_entity_poly.pdbx_strand_id
1 'polypeptide(L)'
;MTSALVRDGLAQLAARYGVADLQVTSVDVAPVETLDVTVRNPARPDQLDRYTFDGEWLSDASPVMVSALEDLDARAFRLGDVPALSRVEALVDDALAHTGFDGGEVAGISVNRTEGLWPTVMVESPRSRALVVFDAEGTVIGVQQL
;
A
#
# COMPACT_ATOMS: atom_id res chain seq x y z
N MET A 1 3.52 -12.16 -0.18
CA MET A 1 3.69 -10.71 0.01
C MET A 1 5.08 -10.45 0.52
N THR A 2 5.84 -9.55 -0.12
CA THR A 2 7.25 -9.32 0.25
C THR A 2 7.60 -7.84 0.17
N SER A 3 8.58 -7.43 0.96
CA SER A 3 9.17 -6.09 0.86
C SER A 3 9.92 -5.91 -0.46
N ALA A 4 10.40 -7.00 -1.06
CA ALA A 4 11.03 -6.98 -2.38
C ALA A 4 10.05 -6.51 -3.47
N LEU A 5 8.82 -7.03 -3.49
CA LEU A 5 7.79 -6.62 -4.44
C LEU A 5 7.52 -5.11 -4.38
N VAL A 6 7.34 -4.57 -3.16
CA VAL A 6 7.09 -3.13 -2.95
C VAL A 6 8.29 -2.30 -3.41
N ARG A 7 9.49 -2.67 -2.97
CA ARG A 7 10.74 -1.97 -3.34
C ARG A 7 10.94 -1.95 -4.85
N ASP A 8 10.82 -3.11 -5.50
CA ASP A 8 11.16 -3.27 -6.90
C ASP A 8 10.10 -2.57 -7.78
N GLY A 9 8.81 -2.68 -7.44
CA GLY A 9 7.74 -1.97 -8.14
C GLY A 9 7.85 -0.44 -8.04
N LEU A 10 8.15 0.08 -6.85
CA LEU A 10 8.35 1.52 -6.66
C LEU A 10 9.64 2.02 -7.35
N ALA A 11 10.71 1.21 -7.38
CA ALA A 11 11.92 1.54 -8.12
C ALA A 11 11.65 1.61 -9.64
N GLN A 12 10.86 0.70 -10.20
CA GLN A 12 10.46 0.75 -11.61
C GLN A 12 9.60 1.99 -11.93
N LEU A 13 8.67 2.34 -11.04
CA LEU A 13 7.87 3.55 -11.19
C LEU A 13 8.74 4.82 -11.13
N ALA A 14 9.70 4.88 -10.20
CA ALA A 14 10.60 6.02 -10.07
C ALA A 14 11.46 6.19 -11.34
N ALA A 15 11.97 5.08 -11.87
CA ALA A 15 12.68 5.05 -13.14
C ALA A 15 11.79 5.50 -14.32
N ARG A 16 10.53 5.06 -14.38
CA ARG A 16 9.57 5.44 -15.43
C ARG A 16 9.34 6.96 -15.47
N TYR A 17 9.21 7.59 -14.30
CA TYR A 17 9.00 9.04 -14.21
C TYR A 17 10.32 9.86 -14.21
N GLY A 18 11.48 9.20 -14.13
CA GLY A 18 12.78 9.87 -14.09
C GLY A 18 13.00 10.69 -12.80
N VAL A 19 12.42 10.24 -11.68
CA VAL A 19 12.51 10.92 -10.38
C VAL A 19 13.18 10.03 -9.34
N ALA A 20 13.78 10.64 -8.32
CA ALA A 20 14.39 9.90 -7.21
C ALA A 20 13.35 9.39 -6.21
N ASP A 21 12.21 10.06 -6.12
CA ASP A 21 11.17 9.77 -5.14
C ASP A 21 9.79 10.08 -5.72
N LEU A 22 8.80 9.26 -5.37
CA LEU A 22 7.44 9.32 -5.89
C LEU A 22 6.49 9.81 -4.80
N GLN A 23 5.54 10.63 -5.22
CA GLN A 23 4.34 10.86 -4.43
C GLN A 23 3.25 9.88 -4.88
N VAL A 24 2.64 9.21 -3.91
CA VAL A 24 1.57 8.24 -4.12
C VAL A 24 0.38 8.59 -3.23
N THR A 25 -0.81 8.15 -3.62
CA THR A 25 -2.03 8.30 -2.80
C THR A 25 -2.57 6.96 -2.30
N SER A 26 -2.15 5.85 -2.91
CA SER A 26 -2.43 4.51 -2.43
C SER A 26 -1.30 3.54 -2.79
N VAL A 27 -1.07 2.59 -1.90
CA VAL A 27 -0.24 1.40 -2.13
C VAL A 27 -1.02 0.21 -1.60
N ASP A 28 -1.28 -0.76 -2.46
CA ASP A 28 -2.03 -1.97 -2.13
C ASP A 28 -1.19 -3.19 -2.53
N VAL A 29 -0.97 -4.11 -1.59
CA VAL A 29 -0.16 -5.33 -1.77
C VAL A 29 -1.07 -6.54 -1.62
N ALA A 30 -1.22 -7.31 -2.69
CA ALA A 30 -2.04 -8.50 -2.75
C ALA A 30 -1.22 -9.78 -2.47
N PRO A 31 -1.86 -10.89 -2.03
CA PRO A 31 -1.17 -12.13 -1.67
C PRO A 31 -0.44 -12.78 -2.84
N VAL A 32 -0.96 -12.63 -4.06
CA VAL A 32 -0.43 -13.18 -5.33
C VAL A 32 0.68 -12.32 -5.94
N GLU A 33 1.54 -11.77 -5.09
CA GLU A 33 2.69 -10.93 -5.48
C GLU A 33 2.33 -9.77 -6.43
N THR A 34 1.16 -9.17 -6.24
CA THR A 34 0.75 -7.99 -7.01
C THR A 34 0.79 -6.75 -6.14
N LEU A 35 1.34 -5.68 -6.69
CA LEU A 35 1.41 -4.35 -6.10
C LEU A 35 0.61 -3.39 -6.98
N ASP A 36 -0.45 -2.82 -6.43
CA ASP A 36 -1.17 -1.71 -7.05
C ASP A 36 -0.75 -0.39 -6.41
N VAL A 37 -0.38 0.60 -7.23
CA VAL A 37 0.04 1.92 -6.76
C VAL A 37 -0.72 2.99 -7.52
N THR A 38 -1.30 3.95 -6.80
CA THR A 38 -1.80 5.18 -7.41
C THR A 38 -0.76 6.27 -7.22
N VAL A 39 -0.12 6.67 -8.31
CA VAL A 39 0.98 7.64 -8.35
C VAL A 39 0.44 9.01 -8.73
N ARG A 40 0.93 10.05 -8.04
CA ARG A 40 0.72 11.43 -8.44
C ARG A 40 1.75 11.81 -9.48
N ASN A 41 1.28 12.19 -10.68
CA ASN A 41 2.16 12.44 -11.81
C ASN A 41 3.10 13.63 -11.50
N PRO A 42 4.44 13.43 -11.46
CA PRO A 42 5.37 14.50 -11.09
C PRO A 42 5.37 15.70 -12.06
N ALA A 43 5.02 15.47 -13.34
CA ALA A 43 4.93 16.53 -14.34
C ALA A 43 3.56 17.22 -14.37
N ARG A 44 2.54 16.58 -13.80
CA ARG A 44 1.14 17.05 -13.71
C ARG A 44 0.59 16.72 -12.32
N PRO A 45 0.93 17.47 -11.27
CA PRO A 45 0.57 17.13 -9.89
C PRO A 45 -0.94 17.11 -9.60
N ASP A 46 -1.77 17.60 -10.52
CA ASP A 46 -3.22 17.50 -10.50
C ASP A 46 -3.76 16.17 -11.07
N GLN A 47 -2.87 15.26 -11.50
CA GLN A 47 -3.22 14.00 -12.16
C GLN A 47 -2.71 12.79 -11.38
N LEU A 48 -3.52 11.74 -11.38
CA LEU A 48 -3.20 10.45 -10.79
C LEU A 48 -3.20 9.37 -11.87
N ASP A 49 -2.20 8.49 -11.81
CA ASP A 49 -2.09 7.30 -12.65
C ASP A 49 -2.01 6.07 -11.74
N ARG A 50 -2.82 5.05 -12.04
CA ARG A 50 -2.73 3.73 -11.39
C ARG A 50 -1.82 2.82 -12.19
N TYR A 51 -1.03 2.05 -11.47
CA TYR A 51 -0.16 1.00 -11.98
C TYR A 51 -0.32 -0.28 -11.20
N THR A 52 -0.10 -1.40 -11.88
CA THR A 52 -0.02 -2.74 -11.30
C THR A 52 1.35 -3.31 -11.61
N PHE A 53 2.00 -3.91 -10.62
CA PHE A 53 3.28 -4.60 -10.74
C PHE A 53 3.13 -6.03 -10.20
N ASP A 54 3.50 -7.03 -10.99
CA ASP A 54 3.33 -8.46 -10.66
C ASP A 54 4.62 -9.16 -10.19
N GLY A 55 5.66 -8.37 -9.89
CA GLY A 55 6.99 -8.88 -9.53
C GLY A 55 7.98 -8.87 -10.69
N GLU A 56 7.50 -8.85 -11.94
CA GLU A 56 8.37 -8.82 -13.13
C GLU A 56 8.05 -7.62 -14.03
N TRP A 57 6.77 -7.40 -14.30
CA TRP A 57 6.28 -6.43 -15.26
C TRP A 57 5.45 -5.33 -14.59
N LEU A 58 5.78 -4.08 -14.92
CA LEU A 58 5.00 -2.90 -14.54
C LEU A 58 4.03 -2.55 -15.66
N SER A 59 2.76 -2.34 -15.29
CA SER A 59 1.72 -1.99 -16.25
C SER A 59 1.92 -0.65 -16.95
N ASP A 60 1.17 -0.46 -18.03
CA ASP A 60 0.94 0.89 -18.53
C ASP A 60 0.12 1.72 -17.55
N ALA A 61 0.21 3.04 -17.70
CA ALA A 61 -0.52 4.00 -16.88
C ALA A 61 -2.03 3.85 -17.11
N SER A 62 -2.79 3.68 -16.04
CA SER A 62 -4.25 3.75 -16.06
C SER A 62 -4.71 5.05 -15.40
N PRO A 63 -5.21 6.04 -16.17
CA PRO A 63 -5.62 7.33 -15.60
C PRO A 63 -6.71 7.18 -14.54
N VAL A 64 -6.55 7.85 -13.41
CA VAL A 64 -7.54 7.87 -12.32
C VAL A 64 -8.31 9.18 -12.39
N MET A 65 -9.64 9.08 -12.40
CA MET A 65 -10.51 10.24 -12.32
C MET A 65 -10.42 10.85 -10.91
N VAL A 66 -10.02 12.12 -10.85
CA VAL A 66 -9.97 12.91 -9.62
C VAL A 66 -11.02 14.00 -9.66
N SER A 67 -11.63 14.28 -8.51
CA SER A 67 -12.54 15.42 -8.40
C SER A 67 -11.75 16.72 -8.33
N ALA A 68 -12.27 17.80 -8.94
CA ALA A 68 -11.67 19.13 -8.81
C ALA A 68 -11.68 19.69 -7.37
N LEU A 69 -12.51 19.11 -6.50
CA LEU A 69 -12.60 19.47 -5.08
C LEU A 69 -11.66 18.66 -4.19
N GLU A 70 -10.90 17.73 -4.78
CA GLU A 70 -10.07 16.80 -4.04
C GLU A 70 -8.71 17.43 -3.70
N ASP A 71 -8.37 17.42 -2.41
CA ASP A 71 -7.06 17.87 -1.94
C ASP A 71 -6.04 16.72 -2.08
N LEU A 72 -5.39 16.65 -3.25
CA LEU A 72 -4.37 15.65 -3.52
C LEU A 72 -3.10 15.85 -2.66
N ASP A 73 -2.81 17.07 -2.20
CA ASP A 73 -1.68 17.32 -1.31
C ASP A 73 -1.92 16.72 0.07
N ALA A 74 -3.15 16.79 0.58
CA ALA A 74 -3.54 16.13 1.82
C ALA A 74 -3.51 14.61 1.73
N ARG A 75 -3.73 14.03 0.54
CA ARG A 75 -3.73 12.58 0.31
C ARG A 75 -2.36 12.00 -0.07
N ALA A 76 -1.49 12.80 -0.66
CA ALA A 76 -0.21 12.33 -1.17
C ALA A 76 0.79 12.05 -0.03
N PHE A 77 1.52 10.95 -0.16
CA PHE A 77 2.62 10.59 0.72
C PHE A 77 3.76 9.98 -0.09
N ARG A 78 4.93 9.88 0.54
CA ARG A 78 6.11 9.21 -0.01
C ARG A 78 6.33 7.88 0.68
N LEU A 79 7.08 6.98 0.05
CA LEU A 79 7.45 5.71 0.70
C LEU A 79 8.23 5.94 2.00
N GLY A 80 9.08 6.98 2.03
CA GLY A 80 9.81 7.37 3.23
C GLY A 80 8.93 7.82 4.41
N ASP A 81 7.68 8.22 4.14
CA ASP A 81 6.70 8.54 5.17
C ASP A 81 6.10 7.28 5.81
N VAL A 82 6.32 6.08 5.22
CA VAL A 82 5.80 4.78 5.69
C VAL A 82 6.91 3.73 5.76
N PRO A 83 7.84 3.83 6.72
CA PRO A 83 8.91 2.83 6.88
C PRO A 83 8.41 1.39 7.03
N ALA A 84 7.18 1.18 7.52
CA ALA A 84 6.53 -0.13 7.61
C ALA A 84 6.53 -0.91 6.29
N LEU A 85 6.39 -0.24 5.14
CA LEU A 85 6.36 -0.88 3.82
C LEU A 85 7.71 -1.48 3.39
N SER A 86 8.80 -1.17 4.09
CA SER A 86 10.10 -1.84 3.92
C SER A 86 10.23 -3.15 4.71
N ARG A 87 9.20 -3.49 5.50
CA ARG A 87 9.13 -4.66 6.40
C ARG A 87 7.76 -5.36 6.28
N VAL A 88 7.27 -5.51 5.05
CA VAL A 88 5.97 -6.15 4.72
C VAL A 88 5.82 -7.52 5.38
N GLU A 89 6.85 -8.33 5.39
CA GLU A 89 6.84 -9.66 6.01
C GLU A 89 6.57 -9.57 7.52
N ALA A 90 7.15 -8.58 8.21
CA ALA A 90 6.88 -8.36 9.63
C ALA A 90 5.43 -7.90 9.88
N LEU A 91 4.86 -7.06 9.00
CA LEU A 91 3.45 -6.67 9.10
C LEU A 91 2.52 -7.88 8.95
N VAL A 92 2.84 -8.80 8.04
CA VAL A 92 2.11 -10.05 7.85
C VAL A 92 2.17 -10.91 9.11
N ASP A 93 3.38 -11.16 9.63
CA ASP A 93 3.59 -11.97 10.83
C ASP A 93 2.88 -11.37 12.05
N ASP A 94 3.00 -10.06 12.26
CA ASP A 94 2.37 -9.36 13.38
C ASP A 94 0.84 -9.37 13.27
N ALA A 95 0.29 -9.18 12.07
CA ALA A 95 -1.16 -9.20 11.86
C ALA A 95 -1.76 -10.59 12.14
N LEU A 96 -1.09 -11.66 11.68
CA LEU A 96 -1.50 -13.03 11.96
C LEU A 96 -1.43 -13.35 13.45
N ALA A 97 -0.34 -12.94 14.12
CA ALA A 97 -0.15 -13.14 15.55
C ALA A 97 -1.20 -12.41 16.40
N HIS A 98 -1.55 -11.16 16.04
CA HIS A 98 -2.51 -10.35 16.80
C HIS A 98 -3.97 -10.81 16.63
N THR A 99 -4.31 -11.35 15.48
CA THR A 99 -5.67 -11.86 15.23
C THR A 99 -5.88 -13.25 15.83
N GLY A 100 -4.85 -14.09 15.82
CA GLY A 100 -4.91 -15.45 16.38
C GLY A 100 -5.93 -16.35 15.68
N PHE A 101 -6.27 -16.05 14.41
CA PHE A 101 -7.21 -16.86 13.65
C PHE A 101 -6.57 -18.19 13.25
N ASP A 102 -7.23 -19.29 13.61
CA ASP A 102 -6.82 -20.63 13.14
C ASP A 102 -7.01 -20.71 11.62
N GLY A 103 -5.95 -21.08 10.91
CA GLY A 103 -5.89 -21.01 9.45
C GLY A 103 -6.06 -19.59 8.88
N GLY A 104 -5.64 -18.57 9.62
CA GLY A 104 -5.65 -17.18 9.16
C GLY A 104 -4.65 -16.93 8.03
N GLU A 105 -5.07 -16.16 7.03
CA GLU A 105 -4.26 -15.73 5.90
C GLU A 105 -4.39 -14.22 5.70
N VAL A 106 -3.32 -13.59 5.22
CA VAL A 106 -3.37 -12.16 4.89
C VAL A 106 -3.93 -11.99 3.48
N ALA A 107 -5.08 -11.33 3.38
CA ALA A 107 -5.80 -11.07 2.13
C ALA A 107 -5.30 -9.81 1.41
N GLY A 108 -4.61 -8.90 2.12
CA GLY A 108 -3.98 -7.74 1.52
C GLY A 108 -3.40 -6.77 2.55
N ILE A 109 -2.49 -5.92 2.08
CA ILE A 109 -2.00 -4.75 2.82
C ILE A 109 -2.41 -3.51 2.03
N SER A 110 -3.01 -2.53 2.70
CA SER A 110 -3.38 -1.25 2.07
C SER A 110 -2.82 -0.09 2.87
N VAL A 111 -2.23 0.87 2.17
CA VAL A 111 -1.82 2.16 2.71
C VAL A 111 -2.48 3.24 1.87
N ASN A 112 -3.31 4.04 2.52
CA ASN A 112 -3.88 5.24 1.95
C ASN A 112 -3.93 6.31 3.04
N ARG A 113 -3.88 7.58 2.64
CA ARG A 113 -4.02 8.70 3.57
C ARG A 113 -5.46 9.21 3.51
N THR A 114 -6.20 9.01 4.59
CA THR A 114 -7.54 9.57 4.79
C THR A 114 -7.49 10.65 5.86
N GLU A 115 -7.35 10.26 7.12
CA GLU A 115 -7.11 11.16 8.27
C GLU A 115 -5.67 11.04 8.80
N GLY A 116 -5.10 9.84 8.70
CA GLY A 116 -3.72 9.53 9.03
C GLY A 116 -3.11 8.61 7.98
N LEU A 117 -1.83 8.30 8.14
CA LEU A 117 -1.10 7.38 7.28
C LEU A 117 -0.92 6.06 8.02
N TRP A 118 -1.94 5.21 7.90
CA TRP A 118 -2.04 3.97 8.65
C TRP A 118 -2.03 2.78 7.70
N PRO A 119 -0.94 2.00 7.64
CA PRO A 119 -0.97 0.71 6.99
C PRO A 119 -2.03 -0.18 7.63
N THR A 120 -2.80 -0.86 6.80
CA THR A 120 -3.84 -1.78 7.25
C THR A 120 -3.60 -3.12 6.61
N VAL A 121 -3.70 -4.18 7.41
CA VAL A 121 -3.53 -5.56 6.97
C VAL A 121 -4.86 -6.28 7.17
N MET A 122 -5.42 -6.81 6.09
CA MET A 122 -6.63 -7.63 6.15
C MET A 122 -6.25 -9.08 6.43
N VAL A 123 -6.75 -9.62 7.52
CA VAL A 123 -6.59 -11.04 7.87
C VAL A 123 -7.93 -11.74 7.78
N GLU A 124 -7.97 -12.87 7.08
CA GLU A 124 -9.15 -13.68 6.84
C GLU A 124 -8.92 -15.12 7.25
N SER A 125 -9.98 -15.76 7.72
CA SER A 125 -10.07 -17.21 7.91
C SER A 125 -11.46 -17.66 7.44
N PRO A 126 -11.74 -18.97 7.37
CA PRO A 126 -13.05 -19.47 6.92
C PRO A 126 -14.25 -18.94 7.70
N ARG A 127 -14.06 -18.40 8.91
CA ARG A 127 -15.14 -17.93 9.80
C ARG A 127 -14.89 -16.58 10.45
N SER A 128 -13.80 -15.91 10.14
CA SER A 128 -13.45 -14.65 10.81
C SER A 128 -12.68 -13.74 9.87
N ARG A 129 -12.87 -12.43 10.06
CA ARG A 129 -12.16 -11.40 9.33
C ARG A 129 -11.81 -10.26 10.26
N ALA A 130 -10.62 -9.71 10.11
CA ALA A 130 -10.19 -8.56 10.88
C ALA A 130 -9.27 -7.66 10.06
N LEU A 131 -9.35 -6.37 10.33
CA LEU A 131 -8.40 -5.36 9.89
C LEU A 131 -7.43 -5.09 11.05
N VAL A 132 -6.14 -5.33 10.82
CA VAL A 132 -5.08 -4.92 11.75
C VAL A 132 -4.52 -3.59 11.27
N VAL A 133 -4.54 -2.59 12.14
CA VAL A 133 -4.12 -1.22 11.83
C VAL A 133 -2.76 -0.97 12.47
N PHE A 134 -1.84 -0.45 11.67
CA PHE A 134 -0.49 -0.12 12.07
C PHE A 134 -0.26 1.40 12.00
N ASP A 135 0.70 1.90 12.79
CA ASP A 135 1.31 3.20 12.52
C ASP A 135 2.29 3.13 11.32
N ALA A 136 2.85 4.27 10.94
CA ALA A 136 3.77 4.36 9.79
C ALA A 136 5.07 3.55 9.99
N GLU A 137 5.43 3.30 11.26
CA GLU A 137 6.58 2.55 11.72
C GLU A 137 6.30 1.05 11.82
N GLY A 138 5.06 0.61 11.62
CA GLY A 138 4.68 -0.79 11.63
C GLY A 138 4.41 -1.36 13.03
N THR A 139 4.10 -0.50 14.00
CA THR A 139 3.56 -0.92 15.30
C THR A 139 2.05 -1.10 15.19
N VAL A 140 1.50 -2.20 15.71
CA VAL A 140 0.05 -2.39 15.78
C VAL A 140 -0.57 -1.35 16.72
N ILE A 141 -1.52 -0.57 16.19
CA ILE A 141 -2.28 0.44 16.94
C ILE A 141 -3.76 0.08 17.10
N GLY A 142 -4.24 -0.93 16.38
CA GLY A 142 -5.62 -1.39 16.52
C GLY A 142 -5.90 -2.69 15.78
N VAL A 143 -6.95 -3.39 16.22
CA VAL A 143 -7.54 -4.54 15.54
C VAL A 143 -9.04 -4.34 15.50
N GLN A 144 -9.63 -4.40 14.31
CA GLN A 144 -11.05 -4.27 14.09
C GLN A 144 -11.61 -5.55 13.47
N GLN A 145 -12.52 -6.23 14.16
CA GLN A 145 -13.26 -7.35 13.58
C GLN A 145 -14.34 -6.84 12.63
N LEU A 146 -14.57 -7.59 11.54
CA LEU A 146 -15.51 -7.26 10.46
C LEU A 146 -16.65 -8.28 10.35
#